data_AF-A0A1D6G858-F1
#
_entry.id   AF-A0A1D6G858-F1
#
_cell.length_a   1.000
_cell.length_b   1.000
_cell.length_c   1.000
_cell.angle_alpha   90.00
_cell.angle_beta   90.00
_cell.angle_gamma   90.00
#
_symmetry.space_group_name_H-M   'P 1'
#
loop_
_entity.id
_entity.type
_entity.pdbx_description
1 polymer ?
#
loop_
_entity_poly.entity_id
_entity_poly.type
_entity_poly.pdbx_seq_one_letter_code
_entity_poly.pdbx_strand_id
1 'polypeptide(L)'
;MDMALSKAFKSAVVDSILCLPQHQQMVLCALANTFQHCKKKATTLGELNKSYIEICRSTQVPAVGMLEFSNMCMVLSDQGFMKLGQSKEDKLRRVTLQIDSSDITFAFKGNRFFQKCLEQPRC
;
A
#
# COMPACT_ATOMS: atom_id res chain seq x y z
N MET A 1 11.10 16.47 23.59
CA MET A 1 12.09 16.05 22.58
C MET A 1 11.46 15.18 21.48
N ASP A 2 10.20 14.73 21.64
CA ASP A 2 9.52 13.85 20.66
C ASP A 2 9.02 14.51 19.37
N MET A 3 8.70 15.81 19.38
CA MET A 3 8.06 16.42 18.20
C MET A 3 9.01 16.58 17.02
N ALA A 4 10.30 16.86 17.28
CA ALA A 4 11.32 16.97 16.24
C ALA A 4 11.64 15.59 15.63
N LEU A 5 11.79 14.57 16.47
CA LEU A 5 11.99 13.17 16.05
C LEU A 5 10.80 12.66 15.24
N SER A 6 9.57 12.87 15.71
CA SER A 6 8.36 12.46 15.00
C SER A 6 8.23 13.13 13.63
N LYS A 7 8.59 14.40 13.50
CA LYS A 7 8.60 15.11 12.21
C LYS A 7 9.68 14.57 11.27
N ALA A 8 10.88 14.33 11.79
CA ALA A 8 11.99 13.78 11.01
C ALA A 8 11.67 12.36 10.49
N PHE A 9 11.12 11.50 11.35
CA PHE A 9 10.68 10.15 10.96
C PHE A 9 9.53 10.15 9.96
N LYS A 10 8.52 11.02 10.15
CA LYS A 10 7.45 11.19 9.17
C LYS A 10 7.98 11.63 7.82
N SER A 11 8.94 12.56 7.79
CA SER A 11 9.63 12.93 6.56
C SER A 11 10.31 11.72 5.92
N ALA A 12 11.09 10.95 6.67
CA ALA A 12 11.84 9.81 6.14
C ALA A 12 10.95 8.69 5.57
N VAL A 13 9.83 8.37 6.24
CA VAL A 13 8.86 7.38 5.73
C VAL A 13 8.19 7.88 4.45
N VAL A 14 7.75 9.14 4.44
CA VAL A 14 7.15 9.78 3.26
C VAL A 14 8.12 9.81 2.08
N ASP A 15 9.38 10.21 2.31
CA ASP A 15 10.42 10.24 1.30
C ASP A 15 10.69 8.83 0.75
N SER A 16 10.71 7.82 1.63
CA SER A 16 10.86 6.42 1.24
C SER A 16 9.70 5.94 0.35
N ILE A 17 8.45 6.30 0.69
CA ILE A 17 7.26 5.98 -0.13
C ILE A 17 7.40 6.60 -1.53
N LEU A 18 7.84 7.86 -1.61
CA LEU A 18 7.99 8.59 -2.86
C LEU A 18 9.07 8.00 -3.78
N CYS A 19 10.10 7.38 -3.21
CA CYS A 19 11.18 6.71 -3.93
C CYS A 19 10.82 5.30 -4.45
N LEU A 20 9.68 4.73 -4.04
CA LEU A 20 9.25 3.41 -4.51
C LEU A 20 8.88 3.42 -6.00
N PRO A 21 9.10 2.31 -6.72
CA PRO A 21 8.55 2.10 -8.05
C PRO A 21 7.02 2.26 -8.09
N GLN A 22 6.49 2.76 -9.21
CA GLN A 22 5.07 3.12 -9.35
C GLN A 22 4.10 2.02 -8.92
N HIS A 23 4.33 0.76 -9.31
CA HIS A 23 3.45 -0.33 -8.91
C HIS A 23 3.47 -0.59 -7.40
N GLN A 24 4.61 -0.46 -6.74
CA GLN A 24 4.71 -0.59 -5.29
C GLN A 24 3.97 0.55 -4.57
N GLN A 25 4.05 1.78 -5.10
CA GLN A 25 3.25 2.91 -4.64
C GLN A 25 1.74 2.64 -4.79
N MET A 26 1.32 2.06 -5.92
CA MET A 26 -0.08 1.68 -6.16
C MET A 26 -0.55 0.56 -5.21
N VAL A 27 0.31 -0.40 -4.85
CA VAL A 27 -0.01 -1.41 -3.82
C VAL A 27 -0.25 -0.75 -2.47
N LEU A 28 0.56 0.25 -2.09
CA LEU A 28 0.34 1.02 -0.87
C LEU A 28 -0.98 1.81 -0.91
N CYS A 29 -1.35 2.39 -2.05
CA CYS A 29 -2.68 3.00 -2.22
C CYS A 29 -3.80 1.97 -2.02
N ALA A 30 -3.69 0.79 -2.64
CA ALA A 30 -4.70 -0.27 -2.49
C ALA A 30 -4.87 -0.67 -1.02
N LEU A 31 -3.77 -0.78 -0.29
CA LEU A 31 -3.76 -1.18 1.12
C LEU A 31 -4.31 -0.06 2.03
N ALA A 32 -3.97 1.20 1.75
CA ALA A 32 -4.50 2.36 2.46
C ALA A 32 -6.03 2.46 2.32
N ASN A 33 -6.56 2.27 1.11
CA ASN A 33 -8.02 2.29 0.88
C ASN A 33 -8.73 1.19 1.67
N THR A 34 -8.17 -0.02 1.69
CA THR A 34 -8.75 -1.15 2.45
C THR A 34 -8.86 -0.83 3.94
N PHE A 35 -7.87 -0.18 4.54
CA PHE A 35 -7.85 0.08 5.98
C PHE A 35 -8.61 1.36 6.38
N GLN A 36 -8.62 2.38 5.53
CA GLN A 36 -9.37 3.61 5.79
C GLN A 36 -10.88 3.42 5.66
N HIS A 37 -11.35 2.70 4.63
CA HIS A 37 -12.79 2.58 4.34
C HIS A 37 -13.46 1.41 5.08
N CYS A 38 -12.79 0.26 5.21
CA CYS A 38 -13.43 -0.94 5.77
C CYS A 38 -13.27 -1.09 7.30
N LYS A 39 -12.54 -0.17 7.98
CA LYS A 39 -12.11 -0.30 9.39
C LYS A 39 -11.45 -1.66 9.72
N LYS A 40 -10.92 -2.34 8.71
CA LYS A 40 -10.21 -3.61 8.87
C LYS A 40 -8.83 -3.31 9.46
N LYS A 41 -8.28 -4.24 10.25
CA LYS A 41 -6.88 -4.19 10.73
C LYS A 41 -5.96 -5.14 9.95
N ALA A 42 -6.55 -6.00 9.14
CA ALA A 42 -5.86 -6.95 8.27
C ALA A 42 -6.72 -7.27 7.06
N THR A 43 -6.07 -7.69 5.97
CA THR A 43 -6.71 -8.24 4.78
C THR A 43 -5.92 -9.49 4.34
N THR A 44 -6.30 -10.12 3.24
CA THR A 44 -5.51 -11.18 2.60
C THR A 44 -4.78 -10.64 1.38
N LEU A 45 -3.68 -11.28 1.00
CA LEU A 45 -2.92 -10.90 -0.20
C LEU A 45 -3.80 -10.98 -1.45
N GLY A 46 -4.74 -11.93 -1.52
CA GLY A 46 -5.69 -12.07 -2.61
C GLY A 46 -6.71 -10.92 -2.68
N GLU A 47 -7.25 -10.47 -1.54
CA GLU A 47 -8.11 -9.27 -1.49
C GLU A 47 -7.34 -8.01 -1.88
N LEU A 48 -6.11 -7.85 -1.38
CA LEU A 48 -5.25 -6.73 -1.76
C LEU A 48 -4.94 -6.74 -3.26
N ASN A 49 -4.67 -7.90 -3.85
CA ASN A 49 -4.42 -8.03 -5.29
C ASN A 49 -5.66 -7.62 -6.11
N LYS A 50 -6.86 -8.05 -5.70
CA LYS A 50 -8.11 -7.60 -6.35
C LYS A 50 -8.21 -6.08 -6.34
N SER A 51 -7.95 -5.47 -5.18
CA SER A 51 -7.94 -4.02 -5.04
C SER A 51 -6.88 -3.36 -5.95
N TYR A 52 -5.65 -3.87 -5.95
CA TYR A 52 -4.60 -3.37 -6.84
C TYR A 52 -4.97 -3.45 -8.34
N ILE A 53 -5.54 -4.58 -8.80
CA ILE A 53 -5.99 -4.77 -10.19
C ILE A 53 -7.06 -3.76 -10.58
N GLU A 54 -8.01 -3.48 -9.70
CA GLU A 54 -9.06 -2.51 -9.97
C GLU A 54 -8.51 -1.07 -10.02
N ILE A 55 -7.52 -0.73 -9.16
CA ILE A 55 -6.82 0.56 -9.26
C ILE A 55 -6.14 0.65 -10.63
N CYS A 56 -5.36 -0.36 -11.01
CA CYS A 56 -4.69 -0.43 -12.32
C CYS A 56 -5.68 -0.21 -13.47
N ARG A 57 -6.82 -0.91 -13.47
CA ARG A 57 -7.88 -0.74 -14.47
C ARG A 57 -8.39 0.69 -14.53
N SER A 58 -8.72 1.30 -13.40
CA SER A 58 -9.29 2.65 -13.34
C SER A 58 -8.30 3.76 -13.73
N THR A 59 -7.00 3.52 -13.53
CA THR A 59 -5.92 4.45 -13.88
C THR A 59 -5.29 4.14 -15.23
N GLN A 60 -5.82 3.15 -15.95
CA GLN A 60 -5.36 2.72 -17.27
C GLN A 60 -3.89 2.26 -17.25
N VAL A 61 -3.45 1.69 -16.13
CA VAL A 61 -2.15 1.06 -15.96
C VAL A 61 -2.32 -0.45 -16.11
N PRO A 62 -1.48 -1.16 -16.87
CA PRO A 62 -1.52 -2.61 -16.92
C PRO A 62 -1.19 -3.22 -15.55
N ALA A 63 -2.05 -4.11 -15.05
CA ALA A 63 -1.75 -4.85 -13.81
C ALA A 63 -0.69 -5.92 -14.09
N VAL A 64 0.22 -6.12 -13.14
CA VAL A 64 1.16 -7.25 -13.19
C VAL A 64 0.49 -8.56 -12.77
N GLY A 65 1.15 -9.69 -13.06
CA GLY A 65 0.70 -11.01 -12.64
C GLY A 65 0.73 -11.20 -11.11
N MET A 66 0.04 -12.25 -10.64
CA MET A 66 -0.04 -12.56 -9.20
C MET A 66 1.34 -12.81 -8.58
N LEU A 67 2.28 -13.40 -9.33
CA LEU A 67 3.62 -13.71 -8.85
C LEU A 67 4.42 -12.42 -8.63
N GLU A 68 4.44 -11.53 -9.62
CA GLU A 68 5.11 -10.23 -9.55
C GLU A 68 4.49 -9.35 -8.46
N PHE A 69 3.15 -9.39 -8.35
CA PHE A 69 2.42 -8.72 -7.28
C PHE A 69 2.85 -9.24 -5.89
N SER A 70 2.92 -10.56 -5.70
CA SER A 70 3.38 -11.16 -4.44
C SER A 70 4.81 -10.75 -4.12
N ASN A 71 5.71 -10.75 -5.12
CA ASN A 71 7.09 -10.30 -4.96
C ASN A 71 7.17 -8.81 -4.56
N MET A 72 6.36 -7.94 -5.15
CA MET A 72 6.28 -6.54 -4.73
C MET A 72 5.82 -6.41 -3.27
N CYS A 73 4.83 -7.19 -2.84
CA CYS A 73 4.40 -7.21 -1.43
C CYS A 73 5.49 -7.73 -0.49
N MET A 74 6.30 -8.71 -0.92
CA MET A 74 7.45 -9.17 -0.14
C MET A 74 8.50 -8.08 0.02
N VAL A 75 8.88 -7.39 -1.07
CA VAL A 75 9.83 -6.25 -1.00
C VAL A 75 9.31 -5.15 -0.07
N LEU A 76 8.02 -4.80 -0.17
CA LEU A 76 7.40 -3.83 0.74
C LEU A 76 7.38 -4.32 2.19
N SER A 77 7.28 -5.63 2.41
CA SER A 77 7.36 -6.23 3.75
C SER A 77 8.78 -6.17 4.32
N ASP A 78 9.79 -6.43 3.50
CA ASP A 78 11.21 -6.38 3.90
C ASP A 78 11.65 -4.95 4.23
N GLN A 79 11.07 -3.96 3.55
CA GLN A 79 11.26 -2.53 3.82
C GLN A 79 10.44 -2.02 5.02
N GLY A 80 9.58 -2.85 5.61
CA GLY A 80 8.81 -2.51 6.79
C GLY A 80 7.55 -1.67 6.55
N PHE A 81 7.05 -1.58 5.31
CA PHE A 81 5.79 -0.89 5.02
C PHE A 81 4.56 -1.72 5.39
N MET A 82 4.67 -3.04 5.24
CA MET A 82 3.62 -3.99 5.58
C MET A 82 4.20 -5.24 6.23
N LYS A 83 3.33 -6.11 6.74
CA LYS A 83 3.71 -7.43 7.24
C LYS A 83 2.90 -8.49 6.54
N LEU A 84 3.58 -9.51 6.06
CA LEU A 84 2.98 -10.70 5.47
C LEU A 84 3.00 -11.87 6.47
N GLY A 85 1.84 -12.44 6.75
CA GLY A 85 1.69 -13.67 7.51
C GLY A 85 2.16 -14.89 6.73
N GLN A 86 2.27 -16.01 7.44
CA GLN A 86 2.55 -17.32 6.87
C GLN A 86 1.26 -17.97 6.37
N SER A 87 1.33 -18.64 5.22
CA SER A 87 0.24 -19.44 4.64
C SER A 87 0.84 -20.40 3.60
N LYS A 88 0.20 -21.56 3.39
CA LYS A 88 0.55 -22.48 2.30
C LYS A 88 0.21 -21.90 0.93
N GLU A 89 -0.86 -21.11 0.86
CA GLU A 89 -1.31 -20.43 -0.34
C GLU A 89 -1.06 -18.93 -0.23
N ASP A 90 -0.36 -18.36 -1.21
CA ASP A 90 0.06 -16.97 -1.22
C ASP A 90 -1.13 -16.01 -1.07
N LYS A 91 -2.22 -16.26 -1.80
CA LYS A 91 -3.44 -15.44 -1.75
C LYS A 91 -4.08 -15.36 -0.36
N LEU A 92 -3.86 -16.36 0.49
CA LEU A 92 -4.42 -16.43 1.84
C LEU A 92 -3.48 -15.81 2.90
N ARG A 93 -2.27 -15.40 2.53
CA ARG A 93 -1.35 -14.72 3.46
C ARG A 93 -2.01 -13.46 4.00
N ARG A 94 -2.04 -13.34 5.32
CA ARG A 94 -2.58 -12.17 6.02
C ARG A 94 -1.65 -10.97 5.78
N VAL A 95 -2.21 -9.83 5.41
CA VAL A 95 -1.49 -8.57 5.21
C VAL A 95 -1.93 -7.56 6.25
N THR A 96 -0.98 -6.89 6.90
CA THR A 96 -1.24 -5.74 7.78
C THR A 96 -0.30 -4.59 7.46
N LEU A 97 -0.79 -3.35 7.57
CA LEU A 97 0.06 -2.17 7.41
C LEU A 97 0.98 -2.01 8.64
N GLN A 98 2.22 -1.58 8.43
CA GLN A 98 3.19 -1.30 9.51
C GLN A 98 3.48 0.19 9.66
N ILE A 99 3.15 0.99 8.66
CA ILE A 99 3.20 2.46 8.70
C ILE A 99 1.80 3.06 8.92
N ASP A 100 1.71 4.36 9.20
CA ASP A 100 0.42 5.03 9.28
C ASP A 100 -0.15 5.24 7.86
N SER A 101 -1.43 4.91 7.68
CA SER A 101 -2.12 5.16 6.40
C SER A 101 -2.13 6.63 5.98
N SER A 102 -2.04 7.55 6.94
CA SER A 102 -1.94 8.99 6.70
C SER A 102 -0.60 9.39 6.08
N ASP A 103 0.49 8.65 6.33
CA ASP A 103 1.79 8.89 5.67
C ASP A 103 1.70 8.59 4.17
N ILE A 104 0.95 7.55 3.79
CA ILE A 104 0.66 7.22 2.38
C ILE A 104 -0.17 8.33 1.72
N THR A 105 -1.26 8.74 2.37
CA THR A 105 -2.11 9.82 1.86
C THR A 105 -1.34 11.14 1.74
N PHE A 106 -0.48 11.44 2.72
CA PHE A 106 0.33 12.64 2.72
C PHE A 106 1.38 12.63 1.61
N ALA A 107 2.12 11.52 1.44
CA ALA A 107 3.11 11.36 0.38
C ALA A 107 2.51 11.66 -1.00
N PHE A 108 1.29 11.20 -1.26
CA PHE A 108 0.66 11.33 -2.56
C PHE A 108 -0.23 12.57 -2.73
N LYS A 109 -0.34 13.45 -1.73
CA LYS A 109 -1.24 14.62 -1.75
C LYS A 109 -1.04 15.54 -2.97
N GLY A 110 0.21 15.68 -3.43
CA GLY A 110 0.56 16.53 -4.58
C GLY A 110 0.46 15.85 -5.94
N ASN A 111 0.17 14.55 -6.01
CA ASN A 111 0.19 13.79 -7.26
C ASN A 111 -1.22 13.33 -7.65
N ARG A 112 -1.79 13.95 -8.70
CA ARG A 112 -3.14 13.68 -9.19
C ARG A 112 -3.40 12.21 -9.55
N PHE A 113 -2.38 11.50 -10.06
CA PHE A 113 -2.52 10.09 -10.39
C PHE A 113 -2.77 9.25 -9.13
N PHE A 114 -1.98 9.46 -8.08
CA PHE A 114 -2.12 8.71 -6.83
C PHE A 114 -3.29 9.19 -5.97
N GLN A 115 -3.70 10.45 -6.05
CA GLN A 115 -4.97 10.90 -5.48
C GLN A 115 -6.15 10.10 -6.06
N LYS A 116 -6.20 9.93 -7.39
CA LYS A 116 -7.21 9.07 -8.03
C LYS A 116 -7.11 7.59 -7.60
N CYS A 117 -5.92 7.10 -7.23
CA CYS A 117 -5.77 5.76 -6.67
C CYS A 117 -6.37 5.66 -5.26
N LEU A 118 -6.21 6.70 -4.44
CA LEU A 118 -6.67 6.76 -3.04
C LEU A 118 -8.17 7.07 -2.90
N GLU A 119 -8.78 7.76 -3.86
CA GLU A 119 -10.19 8.15 -3.82
C GLU A 119 -11.18 7.01 -4.16
N GLN A 120 -10.72 5.78 -4.37
CA GLN A 120 -11.58 4.71 -4.85
C GLN A 120 -12.37 4.07 -3.71
N PRO A 121 -13.71 4.23 -3.66
CA PRO A 121 -14.52 3.68 -2.59
C PRO A 121 -14.53 2.16 -2.68
N ARG A 122 -14.08 1.47 -1.62
CA ARG A 122 -14.18 0.01 -1.55
C ARG A 122 -14.51 -0.47 -0.14
N CYS A 123 -15.64 -1.16 -0.06
CA CYS A 123 -15.91 -2.29 0.82
C CYS A 123 -16.15 -3.50 -0.07
#